data_AF-A0A845H0B7-F1
#
_entry.id   AF-A0A845H0B7-F1
#
_cell.length_a   1.000
_cell.length_b   1.000
_cell.length_c   1.000
_cell.angle_alpha   90.00
_cell.angle_beta   90.00
_cell.angle_gamma   90.00
#
_symmetry.space_group_name_H-M   'P 1'
#
loop_
_entity.id
_entity.type
_entity.pdbx_description
1 polymer ?
#
loop_
_entity_poly.entity_id
_entity_poly.type
_entity_poly.pdbx_seq_one_letter_code
_entity_poly.pdbx_strand_id
1 'polypeptide(L)'
;RDDAAVVARLRAGPLAAQFRRTFGEAIFDRPDAAMRGVLMALEVFQQSPADFYPYTSKYDAYLRKQAVLTPQEARGLALFNDEHKGNCASCHISKIGQGGAFPQFTDYGLINLGVPRNGKLAVNADPAYFDLGLCGPDRADLREHREYCGRFRTPSLRNVALRQVYFHNGGFNDLAQVVRFYAQRDTAPQKWYPRSADGGVHKFDDQPAGLEANVNMEAPFGGRPGGQPALSEREIADVVAFLRTLTDGYGGVKSDIRTRTRP
;
A
#
# COMPACT_ATOMS: atom_id res chain seq x y z
N ARG A 1 8.81 16.59 18.40
CA ARG A 1 8.39 17.46 17.26
C ARG A 1 8.16 18.84 17.85
N ASP A 2 8.65 19.90 17.22
CA ASP A 2 8.55 21.27 17.73
C ASP A 2 7.67 22.10 16.77
N ASP A 3 6.38 22.20 17.10
CA ASP A 3 5.39 22.91 16.30
C ASP A 3 5.70 24.42 16.24
N ALA A 4 6.29 24.98 17.31
CA ALA A 4 6.70 26.37 17.35
C ALA A 4 7.82 26.66 16.33
N ALA A 5 8.79 25.75 16.19
CA ALA A 5 9.82 25.86 15.17
C ALA A 5 9.26 25.82 13.74
N VAL A 6 8.25 24.97 13.48
CA VAL A 6 7.57 24.92 12.17
C VAL A 6 6.87 26.25 11.87
N VAL A 7 6.10 26.77 12.84
CA VAL A 7 5.38 28.04 12.69
C VAL A 7 6.36 29.21 12.52
N ALA A 8 7.46 29.23 13.27
CA ALA A 8 8.50 30.26 13.13
C ALA A 8 9.12 30.25 11.73
N ARG A 9 9.43 29.06 11.19
CA ARG A 9 9.96 28.92 9.83
C ARG A 9 8.95 29.38 8.78
N LEU A 10 7.66 29.05 8.95
CA LEU A 10 6.61 29.52 8.05
C LEU A 10 6.46 31.05 8.11
N ARG A 11 6.50 31.65 9.31
CA ARG A 11 6.40 33.11 9.51
C ARG A 11 7.53 33.88 8.82
N ALA A 12 8.74 33.31 8.81
CA ALA A 12 9.91 33.88 8.14
C ALA A 12 10.02 33.50 6.65
N GLY A 13 9.17 32.59 6.18
CA GLY A 13 9.23 32.03 4.83
C GLY A 13 8.45 32.82 3.78
N PRO A 14 8.65 32.49 2.50
CA PRO A 14 8.01 33.19 1.37
C PRO A 14 6.48 33.06 1.36
N LEU A 15 5.93 32.03 2.02
CA LEU A 15 4.48 31.78 2.09
C LEU A 15 3.77 32.56 3.20
N ALA A 16 4.50 33.28 4.07
CA ALA A 16 3.92 33.95 5.24
C ALA A 16 2.78 34.92 4.88
N ALA A 17 2.96 35.73 3.83
CA ALA A 17 1.95 36.68 3.39
C ALA A 17 0.68 35.98 2.87
N GLN A 18 0.83 34.87 2.13
CA GLN A 18 -0.31 34.09 1.67
C GLN A 18 -1.02 33.43 2.84
N PHE A 19 -0.27 32.89 3.80
CA PHE A 19 -0.82 32.24 4.98
C PHE A 19 -1.64 33.21 5.85
N ARG A 20 -1.16 34.46 6.03
CA ARG A 20 -1.94 35.54 6.68
C ARG A 20 -3.22 35.87 5.93
N ARG A 21 -3.17 35.99 4.59
CA ARG A 21 -4.38 36.24 3.79
C ARG A 21 -5.42 35.12 3.92
N THR A 22 -4.98 33.87 4.02
CA THR A 22 -5.89 32.71 4.13
C THR A 22 -6.48 32.54 5.53
N PHE A 23 -5.66 32.70 6.58
CA PHE A 23 -6.04 32.34 7.96
C PHE A 23 -6.16 33.54 8.92
N GLY A 24 -5.96 34.76 8.42
CA GLY A 24 -6.02 36.03 9.15
C GLY A 24 -4.64 36.62 9.46
N GLU A 25 -4.54 37.95 9.44
CA GLU A 25 -3.26 38.68 9.62
C GLU A 25 -2.54 38.34 10.94
N ALA A 26 -3.30 38.14 12.02
CA ALA A 26 -2.80 37.79 13.35
C ALA A 26 -2.56 36.27 13.55
N ILE A 27 -2.60 35.44 12.50
CA ILE A 27 -2.49 33.97 12.63
C ILE A 27 -1.19 33.56 13.33
N PHE A 28 -0.09 34.26 13.06
CA PHE A 28 1.22 33.95 13.63
C PHE A 28 1.41 34.36 15.08
N ASP A 29 0.44 35.06 15.66
CA ASP A 29 0.43 35.39 17.10
C ASP A 29 -0.25 34.29 17.92
N ARG A 30 -0.81 33.28 17.24
CA ARG A 30 -1.47 32.10 17.83
C ARG A 30 -0.84 30.82 17.27
N PRO A 31 0.33 30.37 17.78
CA PRO A 31 1.09 29.27 17.20
C PRO A 31 0.29 27.99 16.97
N ASP A 32 -0.55 27.58 17.93
CA ASP A 32 -1.40 26.39 17.78
C ASP A 32 -2.42 26.54 16.64
N ALA A 33 -3.00 27.73 16.48
CA ALA A 33 -3.92 28.02 15.38
C ALA A 33 -3.18 28.06 14.04
N ALA A 34 -1.97 28.62 14.00
CA ALA A 34 -1.12 28.58 12.82
C ALA A 34 -0.77 27.14 12.42
N MET A 35 -0.40 26.29 13.39
CA MET A 35 -0.09 24.88 13.10
C MET A 35 -1.32 24.12 12.59
N ARG A 36 -2.53 24.36 13.16
CA ARG A 36 -3.77 23.82 12.59
C ARG A 36 -4.03 24.31 11.17
N GLY A 37 -3.75 25.57 10.87
CA GLY A 37 -3.85 26.11 9.51
C GLY A 37 -2.88 25.43 8.54
N VAL A 38 -1.67 25.09 8.97
CA VAL A 38 -0.71 24.31 8.18
C VAL A 38 -1.27 22.93 7.85
N LEU A 39 -1.77 22.23 8.86
CA LEU A 39 -2.36 20.89 8.68
C LEU A 39 -3.59 20.95 7.77
N MET A 40 -4.46 21.95 7.94
CA MET A 40 -5.63 22.16 7.08
C MET A 40 -5.24 22.43 5.62
N ALA A 41 -4.22 23.25 5.38
CA ALA A 41 -3.75 23.53 4.02
C ALA A 41 -3.23 22.24 3.34
N LEU A 42 -2.50 21.40 4.07
CA LEU A 42 -2.04 20.11 3.58
C LEU A 42 -3.19 19.14 3.31
N GLU A 43 -4.16 19.06 4.24
CA GLU A 43 -5.35 18.24 4.09
C GLU A 43 -6.14 18.62 2.83
N VAL A 44 -6.44 19.90 2.64
CA VAL A 44 -7.18 20.39 1.46
C VAL A 44 -6.42 20.10 0.18
N PHE A 45 -5.09 20.29 0.17
CA PHE A 45 -4.26 19.94 -0.98
C PHE A 45 -4.34 18.45 -1.31
N GLN A 46 -4.24 17.57 -0.32
CA GLN A 46 -4.33 16.11 -0.46
C GLN A 46 -5.72 15.62 -0.89
N GLN A 47 -6.74 16.46 -0.77
CA GLN A 47 -8.09 16.23 -1.25
C GLN A 47 -8.32 16.77 -2.67
N SER A 48 -7.32 17.29 -3.38
CA SER A 48 -7.47 17.73 -4.77
C SER A 48 -7.66 16.53 -5.72
N PRO A 49 -8.81 16.42 -6.44
CA PRO A 49 -9.05 15.31 -7.37
C PRO A 49 -8.03 15.19 -8.49
N ALA A 50 -7.68 16.32 -9.09
CA ALA A 50 -6.79 16.35 -10.24
C ALA A 50 -5.38 15.88 -9.87
N ASP A 51 -4.95 16.12 -8.62
CA ASP A 51 -3.59 15.85 -8.17
C ASP A 51 -3.45 14.47 -7.49
N PHE A 52 -4.43 14.05 -6.68
CA PHE A 52 -4.29 12.87 -5.82
C PHE A 52 -5.13 11.67 -6.23
N TYR A 53 -6.19 11.87 -7.03
CA TYR A 53 -7.05 10.78 -7.48
C TYR A 53 -7.54 11.01 -8.93
N PRO A 54 -6.61 11.11 -9.90
CA PRO A 54 -6.94 11.44 -11.28
C PRO A 54 -7.65 10.30 -12.03
N TYR A 55 -7.47 9.03 -11.62
CA TYR A 55 -8.06 7.84 -12.25
C TYR A 55 -7.80 7.75 -13.76
N THR A 56 -6.51 7.89 -14.12
CA THR A 56 -6.02 7.99 -15.51
C THR A 56 -5.18 6.78 -15.93
N SER A 57 -5.24 5.67 -15.21
CA SER A 57 -4.50 4.46 -15.55
C SER A 57 -5.12 3.73 -16.75
N LYS A 58 -4.36 2.78 -17.33
CA LYS A 58 -4.90 1.91 -18.39
C LYS A 58 -6.08 1.09 -17.88
N TYR A 59 -6.05 0.66 -16.62
CA TYR A 59 -7.16 -0.06 -16.01
C TYR A 59 -8.41 0.81 -15.88
N ASP A 60 -8.25 2.10 -15.53
CA ASP A 60 -9.39 3.02 -15.47
C ASP A 60 -10.00 3.22 -16.88
N ALA A 61 -9.17 3.36 -17.92
CA ALA A 61 -9.64 3.40 -19.31
C ALA A 61 -10.33 2.08 -19.71
N TYR A 62 -9.83 0.93 -19.29
CA TYR A 62 -10.48 -0.38 -19.50
C TYR A 62 -11.86 -0.46 -18.82
N LEU A 63 -11.98 0.00 -17.58
CA LEU A 63 -13.26 0.07 -16.86
C LEU A 63 -14.28 0.95 -17.60
N ARG A 64 -13.82 2.05 -18.21
CA ARG A 64 -14.61 2.94 -19.08
C ARG A 64 -14.85 2.40 -20.49
N LYS A 65 -14.37 1.20 -20.82
CA LYS A 65 -14.43 0.59 -22.17
C LYS A 65 -13.69 1.39 -23.25
N GLN A 66 -12.70 2.19 -22.86
CA GLN A 66 -11.87 3.05 -23.71
C GLN A 66 -10.50 2.42 -24.06
N ALA A 67 -10.15 1.33 -23.38
CA ALA A 67 -8.94 0.55 -23.63
C ALA A 67 -9.24 -0.95 -23.54
N VAL A 68 -8.39 -1.75 -24.17
CA VAL A 68 -8.44 -3.21 -24.10
C VAL A 68 -7.17 -3.68 -23.40
N LEU A 69 -7.34 -4.56 -22.41
CA LEU A 69 -6.22 -5.24 -21.78
C LEU A 69 -5.58 -6.21 -22.79
N THR A 70 -4.26 -6.30 -22.78
CA THR A 70 -3.58 -7.36 -23.53
C THR A 70 -4.01 -8.72 -23.00
N PRO A 71 -3.85 -9.82 -23.77
CA PRO A 71 -4.14 -11.15 -23.26
C PRO A 71 -3.38 -11.49 -21.98
N GLN A 72 -2.18 -10.93 -21.78
CA GLN A 72 -1.39 -11.10 -20.57
C GLN A 72 -2.02 -10.38 -19.37
N GLU A 73 -2.32 -9.09 -19.53
CA GLU A 73 -2.95 -8.28 -18.50
C GLU A 73 -4.32 -8.84 -18.09
N ALA A 74 -5.09 -9.35 -19.06
CA ALA A 74 -6.39 -9.99 -18.80
C ALA A 74 -6.26 -11.28 -17.97
N ARG A 75 -5.26 -12.13 -18.26
CA ARG A 75 -4.96 -13.30 -17.41
C ARG A 75 -4.52 -12.87 -16.00
N GLY A 76 -3.71 -11.83 -15.90
CA GLY A 76 -3.30 -11.24 -14.61
C GLY A 76 -4.48 -10.77 -13.78
N LEU A 77 -5.43 -10.05 -14.38
CA LEU A 77 -6.66 -9.61 -13.71
C LEU A 77 -7.51 -10.81 -13.26
N ALA A 78 -7.61 -11.86 -14.08
CA ALA A 78 -8.34 -13.07 -13.70
C ALA A 78 -7.70 -13.74 -12.47
N LEU A 79 -6.39 -13.95 -12.48
CA LEU A 79 -5.64 -14.52 -11.35
C LEU A 79 -5.73 -13.67 -10.08
N PHE A 80 -5.72 -12.35 -10.23
CA PHE A 80 -5.86 -11.40 -9.13
C PHE A 80 -7.22 -11.53 -8.41
N ASN A 81 -8.28 -11.83 -9.18
CA ASN A 81 -9.64 -11.97 -8.67
C ASN A 81 -10.02 -13.41 -8.26
N ASP A 82 -9.21 -14.40 -8.64
CA ASP A 82 -9.49 -15.81 -8.38
C ASP A 82 -9.16 -16.18 -6.93
N GLU A 83 -10.21 -16.49 -6.16
CA GLU A 83 -10.15 -16.85 -4.73
C GLU A 83 -9.36 -18.14 -4.44
N HIS A 84 -9.17 -19.01 -5.45
CA HIS A 84 -8.41 -20.25 -5.34
C HIS A 84 -6.96 -20.10 -5.83
N LYS A 85 -6.59 -18.94 -6.38
CA LYS A 85 -5.26 -18.66 -6.91
C LYS A 85 -4.63 -17.47 -6.20
N GLY A 86 -4.74 -16.27 -6.76
CA GLY A 86 -4.12 -15.08 -6.19
C GLY A 86 -4.87 -14.54 -4.98
N ASN A 87 -6.21 -14.69 -4.96
CA ASN A 87 -7.14 -14.16 -3.95
C ASN A 87 -6.86 -12.69 -3.56
N CYS A 88 -6.22 -11.92 -4.44
CA CYS A 88 -5.71 -10.59 -4.12
C CYS A 88 -6.87 -9.61 -3.91
N ALA A 89 -7.95 -9.79 -4.68
CA ALA A 89 -9.14 -8.94 -4.64
C ALA A 89 -9.99 -9.09 -3.37
N SER A 90 -9.70 -10.06 -2.49
CA SER A 90 -10.36 -10.15 -1.17
C SER A 90 -10.03 -8.95 -0.28
N CYS A 91 -8.79 -8.44 -0.37
CA CYS A 91 -8.32 -7.25 0.35
C CYS A 91 -8.12 -6.05 -0.59
N HIS A 92 -7.68 -6.29 -1.83
CA HIS A 92 -7.38 -5.24 -2.82
C HIS A 92 -8.48 -5.12 -3.87
N ILE A 93 -9.66 -4.63 -3.47
CA ILE A 93 -10.87 -4.62 -4.30
C ILE A 93 -10.63 -3.98 -5.68
N SER A 94 -10.83 -4.77 -6.75
CA SER A 94 -10.62 -4.36 -8.15
C SER A 94 -11.90 -3.91 -8.86
N LYS A 95 -13.08 -4.13 -8.25
CA LYS A 95 -14.38 -3.81 -8.85
C LYS A 95 -14.79 -2.36 -8.58
N ILE A 96 -15.59 -1.78 -9.48
CA ILE A 96 -16.26 -0.50 -9.25
C ILE A 96 -17.20 -0.65 -8.04
N GLY A 97 -17.12 0.30 -7.10
CA GLY A 97 -17.95 0.30 -5.90
C GLY A 97 -19.42 0.63 -6.16
N GLN A 98 -20.28 0.44 -5.16
CA GLN A 98 -21.74 0.59 -5.31
C GLN A 98 -22.21 1.98 -5.77
N GLY A 99 -21.38 3.02 -5.59
CA GLY A 99 -21.65 4.39 -6.07
C GLY A 99 -21.00 4.75 -7.41
N GLY A 100 -20.47 3.79 -8.17
CA GLY A 100 -19.71 4.07 -9.40
C GLY A 100 -18.27 4.52 -9.15
N ALA A 101 -17.82 4.51 -7.88
CA ALA A 101 -16.46 4.86 -7.51
C ALA A 101 -15.47 3.86 -8.10
N PHE A 102 -14.41 4.38 -8.71
CA PHE A 102 -13.33 3.57 -9.25
C PHE A 102 -12.58 2.88 -8.09
N PRO A 103 -12.10 1.65 -8.31
CA PRO A 103 -11.46 0.86 -7.26
C PRO A 103 -10.19 1.53 -6.77
N GLN A 104 -10.04 1.67 -5.46
CA GLN A 104 -8.78 2.10 -4.85
C GLN A 104 -7.82 0.93 -4.62
N PHE A 105 -8.22 -0.31 -4.94
CA PHE A 105 -7.41 -1.51 -4.72
C PHE A 105 -7.00 -1.68 -3.25
N THR A 106 -7.95 -1.42 -2.37
CA THR A 106 -7.83 -1.61 -0.92
C THR A 106 -9.23 -1.58 -0.32
N ASP A 107 -9.45 -2.43 0.67
CA ASP A 107 -10.61 -2.43 1.57
C ASP A 107 -10.38 -1.51 2.79
N TYR A 108 -9.17 -0.95 2.93
CA TYR A 108 -8.66 -0.23 4.09
C TYR A 108 -8.67 -1.05 5.39
N GLY A 109 -8.79 -2.37 5.28
CA GLY A 109 -8.71 -3.33 6.36
C GLY A 109 -7.29 -3.45 6.93
N LEU A 110 -7.15 -4.33 7.92
CA LEU A 110 -5.94 -4.48 8.72
C LEU A 110 -5.51 -5.94 8.76
N ILE A 111 -4.30 -6.21 8.29
CA ILE A 111 -3.82 -7.58 8.10
C ILE A 111 -2.35 -7.72 8.48
N ASN A 112 -2.00 -8.88 9.04
CA ASN A 112 -0.62 -9.27 9.28
C ASN A 112 -0.24 -10.33 8.23
N LEU A 113 0.73 -10.01 7.36
CA LEU A 113 1.20 -10.92 6.32
C LEU A 113 2.47 -11.68 6.71
N GLY A 114 3.04 -11.39 7.88
CA GLY A 114 4.31 -11.96 8.34
C GLY A 114 5.46 -11.63 7.40
N VAL A 115 5.53 -10.40 6.89
CA VAL A 115 6.64 -9.96 6.00
C VAL A 115 7.97 -10.10 6.73
N PRO A 116 9.04 -10.60 6.08
CA PRO A 116 10.35 -10.76 6.71
C PRO A 116 10.95 -9.47 7.25
N ARG A 117 11.78 -9.61 8.29
CA ARG A 117 12.47 -8.49 8.92
C ARG A 117 13.46 -7.82 7.98
N ASN A 118 13.36 -6.50 7.86
CA ASN A 118 14.34 -5.72 7.09
C ASN A 118 15.54 -5.33 7.97
N GLY A 119 16.62 -6.12 7.91
CA GLY A 119 17.86 -5.84 8.65
C GLY A 119 18.62 -4.57 8.21
N LYS A 120 18.19 -3.87 7.14
CA LYS A 120 18.81 -2.62 6.68
C LYS A 120 18.28 -1.37 7.40
N LEU A 121 17.18 -1.50 8.16
CA LEU A 121 16.63 -0.38 8.92
C LEU A 121 17.42 -0.18 10.21
N ALA A 122 17.84 1.06 10.48
CA ALA A 122 18.62 1.40 11.67
C ALA A 122 17.91 1.02 12.98
N VAL A 123 16.57 1.15 13.02
CA VAL A 123 15.76 0.76 14.19
C VAL A 123 15.85 -0.74 14.50
N ASN A 124 16.10 -1.57 13.49
CA ASN A 124 16.22 -3.02 13.65
C ASN A 124 17.61 -3.47 14.13
N ALA A 125 18.56 -2.54 14.32
CA ALA A 125 19.82 -2.81 15.01
C ALA A 125 19.59 -3.19 16.48
N ASP A 126 18.49 -2.72 17.08
CA ASP A 126 17.97 -3.27 18.32
C ASP A 126 17.16 -4.55 18.02
N PRO A 127 17.62 -5.75 18.43
CA PRO A 127 16.89 -6.99 18.20
C PRO A 127 15.58 -7.08 19.01
N ALA A 128 15.39 -6.25 20.04
CA ALA A 128 14.16 -6.20 20.82
C ALA A 128 13.09 -5.28 20.19
N TYR A 129 13.47 -4.44 19.21
CA TYR A 129 12.54 -3.56 18.52
C TYR A 129 11.73 -4.32 17.46
N PHE A 130 10.41 -4.15 17.49
CA PHE A 130 9.49 -4.61 16.45
C PHE A 130 8.46 -3.52 16.18
N ASP A 131 8.22 -3.21 14.89
CA ASP A 131 7.05 -2.45 14.49
C ASP A 131 5.84 -3.39 14.48
N LEU A 132 4.95 -3.22 15.46
CA LEU A 132 3.75 -4.05 15.61
C LEU A 132 2.51 -3.37 15.00
N GLY A 133 2.71 -2.34 14.17
CA GLY A 133 1.65 -1.63 13.46
C GLY A 133 0.66 -1.04 14.45
N LEU A 134 -0.57 -1.58 14.47
CA LEU A 134 -1.62 -1.10 15.36
C LEU A 134 -1.29 -1.17 16.85
N CYS A 135 -0.47 -2.13 17.28
CA CYS A 135 -0.10 -2.27 18.69
C CYS A 135 0.96 -1.26 19.17
N GLY A 136 1.61 -0.54 18.25
CA GLY A 136 2.74 0.34 18.55
C GLY A 136 4.05 -0.13 17.90
N PRO A 137 5.20 0.45 18.30
CA PRO A 137 5.40 1.28 19.49
C PRO A 137 5.04 2.77 19.32
N ASP A 138 4.75 3.23 18.10
CA ASP A 138 4.42 4.64 17.83
C ASP A 138 3.10 5.11 18.46
N ARG A 139 2.26 4.17 18.88
CA ARG A 139 1.01 4.38 19.62
C ARG A 139 0.93 3.42 20.81
N ALA A 140 0.16 3.79 21.84
CA ALA A 140 0.05 3.03 23.08
C ALA A 140 -1.39 2.61 23.42
N ASP A 141 -2.39 3.16 22.75
CA ASP A 141 -3.81 2.97 23.04
C ASP A 141 -4.32 1.55 22.75
N LEU A 142 -3.60 0.78 21.93
CA LEU A 142 -3.93 -0.61 21.58
C LEU A 142 -2.90 -1.63 22.06
N ARG A 143 -1.96 -1.24 22.94
CA ARG A 143 -0.84 -2.11 23.35
C ARG A 143 -1.29 -3.42 24.02
N GLU A 144 -2.41 -3.38 24.74
CA GLU A 144 -2.96 -4.54 25.46
C GLU A 144 -3.83 -5.44 24.55
N HIS A 145 -4.09 -5.03 23.29
CA HIS A 145 -4.88 -5.78 22.31
C HIS A 145 -3.99 -6.60 21.38
N ARG A 146 -3.46 -7.71 21.93
CA ARG A 146 -2.50 -8.56 21.24
C ARG A 146 -2.98 -9.08 19.89
N GLU A 147 -4.28 -9.26 19.69
CA GLU A 147 -4.92 -9.68 18.44
C GLU A 147 -4.70 -8.72 17.25
N TYR A 148 -4.33 -7.46 17.53
CA TYR A 148 -4.02 -6.45 16.51
C TYR A 148 -2.52 -6.33 16.20
N CYS A 149 -1.66 -6.99 16.98
CA CYS A 149 -0.22 -6.82 16.82
C CYS A 149 0.29 -7.43 15.51
N GLY A 150 1.11 -6.66 14.81
CA GLY A 150 1.64 -6.97 13.48
C GLY A 150 0.66 -6.68 12.34
N ARG A 151 -0.53 -6.13 12.62
CA ARG A 151 -1.49 -5.75 11.58
C ARG A 151 -1.18 -4.34 11.05
N PHE A 152 -1.14 -4.25 9.73
CA PHE A 152 -0.98 -2.99 8.99
C PHE A 152 -2.16 -2.79 8.05
N ARG A 153 -2.43 -1.53 7.70
CA ARG A 153 -3.48 -1.18 6.75
C ARG A 153 -3.15 -1.71 5.36
N THR A 154 -4.10 -2.37 4.72
CA THR A 154 -4.02 -2.77 3.31
C THR A 154 -3.77 -1.53 2.45
N PRO A 155 -2.61 -1.38 1.78
CA PRO A 155 -2.33 -0.19 0.98
C PRO A 155 -3.09 -0.24 -0.34
N SER A 156 -3.36 0.94 -0.94
CA SER A 156 -3.79 0.99 -2.35
C SER A 156 -2.70 0.42 -3.26
N LEU A 157 -3.11 -0.31 -4.30
CA LEU A 157 -2.20 -0.77 -5.36
C LEU A 157 -2.14 0.18 -6.57
N ARG A 158 -2.83 1.33 -6.54
CA ARG A 158 -2.66 2.36 -7.58
C ARG A 158 -1.20 2.84 -7.58
N ASN A 159 -0.63 2.95 -8.77
CA ASN A 159 0.78 3.33 -8.97
C ASN A 159 1.80 2.40 -8.29
N VAL A 160 1.42 1.16 -7.91
CA VAL A 160 2.31 0.22 -7.22
C VAL A 160 3.57 -0.09 -8.02
N ALA A 161 3.47 -0.16 -9.35
CA ALA A 161 4.59 -0.45 -10.23
C ALA A 161 5.65 0.66 -10.30
N LEU A 162 5.35 1.87 -9.79
CA LEU A 162 6.31 2.98 -9.73
C LEU A 162 7.15 2.98 -8.45
N ARG A 163 6.84 2.12 -7.48
CA ARG A 163 7.55 2.10 -6.20
C ARG A 163 8.91 1.42 -6.32
N GLN A 164 9.87 1.93 -5.56
CA GLN A 164 11.22 1.38 -5.44
C GLN A 164 11.36 0.36 -4.31
N VAL A 165 10.52 0.49 -3.28
CA VAL A 165 10.47 -0.41 -2.13
C VAL A 165 9.02 -0.75 -1.79
N TYR A 166 8.79 -1.95 -1.23
CA TYR A 166 7.47 -2.52 -0.96
C TYR A 166 7.35 -3.02 0.48
N PHE A 167 6.09 -3.18 0.93
CA PHE A 167 5.67 -3.40 2.32
C PHE A 167 6.00 -2.23 3.26
N HIS A 168 5.53 -2.31 4.51
CA HIS A 168 5.68 -1.24 5.51
C HIS A 168 7.15 -0.98 5.87
N ASN A 169 7.98 -2.03 5.88
CA ASN A 169 9.39 -1.97 6.24
C ASN A 169 10.34 -1.79 5.03
N GLY A 170 9.81 -1.71 3.80
CA GLY A 170 10.61 -1.52 2.59
C GLY A 170 11.60 -2.67 2.29
N GLY A 171 11.38 -3.87 2.82
CA GLY A 171 12.32 -5.00 2.69
C GLY A 171 12.44 -5.59 1.27
N PHE A 172 11.52 -5.26 0.39
CA PHE A 172 11.44 -5.77 -0.98
C PHE A 172 11.61 -4.64 -1.98
N ASN A 173 12.34 -4.88 -3.08
CA ASN A 173 12.67 -3.86 -4.07
C ASN A 173 12.15 -4.16 -5.48
N ASP A 174 11.42 -5.28 -5.66
CA ASP A 174 10.87 -5.71 -6.94
C ASP A 174 9.42 -6.17 -6.77
N LEU A 175 8.54 -5.71 -7.66
CA LEU A 175 7.12 -6.04 -7.60
C LEU A 175 6.87 -7.53 -7.84
N ALA A 176 7.65 -8.19 -8.71
CA ALA A 176 7.50 -9.63 -8.93
C ALA A 176 7.93 -10.43 -7.69
N GLN A 177 8.95 -9.97 -6.95
CA GLN A 177 9.33 -10.54 -5.66
C GLN A 177 8.21 -10.45 -4.62
N VAL A 178 7.46 -9.33 -4.59
CA VAL A 178 6.28 -9.18 -3.73
C VAL A 178 5.22 -10.21 -4.08
N VAL A 179 4.82 -10.31 -5.34
CA VAL A 179 3.80 -11.29 -5.76
C VAL A 179 4.28 -12.73 -5.51
N ARG A 180 5.57 -13.00 -5.71
CA ARG A 180 6.18 -14.30 -5.40
C ARG A 180 6.19 -14.61 -3.91
N PHE A 181 6.37 -13.61 -3.04
CA PHE A 181 6.23 -13.78 -1.60
C PHE A 181 4.83 -14.29 -1.25
N TYR A 182 3.76 -13.64 -1.73
CA TYR A 182 2.40 -14.15 -1.52
C TYR A 182 2.22 -15.59 -2.00
N ALA A 183 2.74 -15.93 -3.18
CA ALA A 183 2.59 -17.25 -3.77
C ALA A 183 3.40 -18.36 -3.07
N GLN A 184 4.50 -18.01 -2.40
CA GLN A 184 5.51 -18.97 -1.92
C GLN A 184 5.86 -18.84 -0.44
N ARG A 185 5.25 -17.92 0.33
CA ARG A 185 5.59 -17.66 1.74
C ARG A 185 5.63 -18.94 2.57
N ASP A 186 4.58 -19.75 2.46
CA ASP A 186 4.41 -20.95 3.28
C ASP A 186 4.94 -22.24 2.60
N THR A 187 5.00 -22.28 1.27
CA THR A 187 5.50 -23.44 0.52
C THR A 187 7.02 -23.44 0.35
N ALA A 188 7.67 -22.26 0.40
CA ALA A 188 9.12 -22.12 0.37
C ALA A 188 9.62 -21.08 1.40
N PRO A 189 9.32 -21.25 2.71
CA PRO A 189 9.62 -20.26 3.75
C PRO A 189 11.12 -19.96 3.88
N GLN A 190 11.99 -20.93 3.57
CA GLN A 190 13.45 -20.77 3.57
C GLN A 190 13.97 -19.72 2.58
N LYS A 191 13.15 -19.29 1.61
CA LYS A 191 13.50 -18.18 0.69
C LYS A 191 13.32 -16.81 1.34
N TRP A 192 12.48 -16.72 2.36
CA TRP A 192 11.98 -15.46 2.90
C TRP A 192 12.49 -15.19 4.31
N TYR A 193 12.65 -16.25 5.10
CA TYR A 193 12.97 -16.15 6.52
C TYR A 193 14.32 -16.82 6.85
N PRO A 194 15.00 -16.36 7.92
CA PRO A 194 16.26 -16.92 8.34
C PRO A 194 16.10 -18.35 8.88
N ARG A 195 17.22 -19.06 8.99
CA ARG A 195 17.28 -20.35 9.69
C ARG A 195 17.43 -20.14 11.19
N SER A 196 16.75 -20.99 11.95
CA SER A 196 16.93 -21.16 13.39
C SER A 196 18.19 -21.96 13.70
N ALA A 197 18.65 -21.90 14.96
CA ALA A 197 19.83 -22.64 15.43
C ALA A 197 19.67 -24.17 15.34
N ASP A 198 18.43 -24.67 15.39
CA ASP A 198 18.08 -26.09 15.22
C ASP A 198 18.01 -26.54 13.75
N GLY A 199 18.32 -25.65 12.80
CA GLY A 199 18.27 -25.90 11.36
C GLY A 199 16.90 -25.69 10.71
N GLY A 200 15.85 -25.42 11.51
CA GLY A 200 14.53 -25.05 11.05
C GLY A 200 14.46 -23.66 10.40
N VAL A 201 13.29 -23.27 9.88
CA VAL A 201 13.06 -21.91 9.34
C VAL A 201 12.31 -21.09 10.40
N HIS A 202 12.88 -19.96 10.80
CA HIS A 202 12.26 -19.03 11.75
C HIS A 202 11.25 -18.14 11.03
N LYS A 203 10.06 -18.68 10.74
CA LYS A 203 9.00 -17.93 10.05
C LYS A 203 8.57 -16.71 10.86
N PHE A 204 8.20 -15.65 10.14
CA PHE A 204 7.63 -14.43 10.72
C PHE A 204 8.62 -13.77 11.70
N ASP A 205 9.86 -13.58 11.25
CA ASP A 205 10.99 -13.11 12.05
C ASP A 205 10.95 -11.61 12.40
N ASP A 206 9.92 -10.89 11.96
CA ASP A 206 9.69 -9.46 12.26
C ASP A 206 8.60 -9.24 13.32
N GLN A 207 8.45 -10.18 14.26
CA GLN A 207 7.55 -10.05 15.42
C GLN A 207 8.08 -10.87 16.61
N PRO A 208 7.70 -10.52 17.86
CA PRO A 208 7.93 -11.34 19.03
C PRO A 208 7.25 -12.72 18.93
N ALA A 209 7.83 -13.70 19.62
CA ALA A 209 7.25 -15.03 19.77
C ALA A 209 5.84 -14.98 20.41
N GLY A 210 4.96 -15.88 19.98
CA GLY A 210 3.59 -15.96 20.49
C GLY A 210 2.60 -15.01 19.80
N LEU A 211 2.97 -14.44 18.65
CA LEU A 211 2.08 -13.65 17.77
C LEU A 211 1.84 -14.34 16.42
N GLU A 212 2.29 -15.58 16.23
CA GLU A 212 2.18 -16.31 14.98
C GLU A 212 0.71 -16.55 14.59
N ALA A 213 -0.17 -16.69 15.58
CA ALA A 213 -1.62 -16.83 15.37
C ALA A 213 -2.27 -15.59 14.75
N ASN A 214 -1.63 -14.42 14.80
CA ASN A 214 -2.14 -13.20 14.18
C ASN A 214 -1.85 -13.14 12.68
N VAL A 215 -0.90 -13.94 12.18
CA VAL A 215 -0.48 -13.92 10.78
C VAL A 215 -1.57 -14.57 9.93
N ASN A 216 -1.97 -13.89 8.86
CA ASN A 216 -3.00 -14.39 7.95
C ASN A 216 -2.54 -15.69 7.28
N MET A 217 -3.41 -16.69 7.33
CA MET A 217 -3.22 -18.02 6.73
C MET A 217 -4.28 -18.35 5.66
N GLU A 218 -5.19 -17.42 5.36
CA GLU A 218 -6.15 -17.57 4.27
C GLU A 218 -5.45 -17.52 2.90
N ALA A 219 -6.09 -18.06 1.86
CA ALA A 219 -5.53 -18.09 0.50
C ALA A 219 -5.00 -16.70 0.07
N PRO A 220 -3.82 -16.60 -0.57
CA PRO A 220 -3.01 -17.69 -1.14
C PRO A 220 -2.07 -18.39 -0.14
N PHE A 221 -2.19 -18.09 1.16
CA PHE A 221 -1.35 -18.67 2.20
C PHE A 221 -1.83 -20.06 2.66
N GLY A 222 -1.10 -20.64 3.62
CA GLY A 222 -1.50 -21.91 4.26
C GLY A 222 -1.01 -23.18 3.57
N GLY A 223 -0.26 -23.06 2.47
CA GLY A 223 0.43 -24.19 1.85
C GLY A 223 1.48 -24.84 2.76
N ARG A 224 1.77 -26.12 2.55
CA ARG A 224 2.82 -26.84 3.30
C ARG A 224 4.21 -26.60 2.67
N PRO A 225 5.30 -26.53 3.46
CA PRO A 225 6.65 -26.46 2.93
C PRO A 225 6.93 -27.61 1.92
N GLY A 226 7.50 -27.27 0.77
CA GLY A 226 7.73 -28.19 -0.35
C GLY A 226 6.51 -28.46 -1.25
N GLY A 227 5.33 -27.90 -0.91
CA GLY A 227 4.13 -27.99 -1.73
C GLY A 227 4.15 -27.13 -2.99
N GLN A 228 3.10 -27.26 -3.81
CA GLN A 228 2.93 -26.40 -4.99
C GLN A 228 2.56 -24.97 -4.58
N PRO A 229 3.19 -23.94 -5.17
CA PRO A 229 2.84 -22.55 -4.90
C PRO A 229 1.47 -22.20 -5.48
N ALA A 230 0.79 -21.22 -4.88
CA ALA A 230 -0.53 -20.77 -5.34
C ALA A 230 -0.48 -20.23 -6.79
N LEU A 231 0.64 -19.60 -7.16
CA LEU A 231 0.93 -19.09 -8.50
C LEU A 231 2.27 -19.63 -9.00
N SER A 232 2.30 -20.06 -10.26
CA SER A 232 3.51 -20.34 -11.02
C SER A 232 4.24 -19.05 -11.43
N GLU A 233 5.50 -19.15 -11.87
CA GLU A 233 6.27 -17.98 -12.32
C GLU A 233 5.63 -17.25 -13.52
N ARG A 234 4.97 -17.99 -14.43
CA ARG A 234 4.20 -17.39 -15.53
C ARG A 234 2.99 -16.62 -15.01
N GLU A 235 2.26 -17.18 -14.06
CA GLU A 235 1.09 -16.53 -13.44
C GLU A 235 1.50 -15.30 -12.63
N ILE A 236 2.64 -15.36 -11.94
CA ILE A 236 3.24 -14.19 -11.27
C ILE A 236 3.52 -13.08 -12.30
N ALA A 237 4.13 -13.41 -13.45
CA ALA A 237 4.39 -12.43 -14.49
C ALA A 237 3.10 -11.84 -15.08
N ASP A 238 2.05 -12.65 -15.25
CA ASP A 238 0.74 -12.19 -15.70
C ASP A 238 0.11 -11.23 -14.67
N VAL A 239 0.14 -11.54 -13.37
CA VAL A 239 -0.34 -10.65 -12.30
C VAL A 239 0.46 -9.34 -12.26
N VAL A 240 1.78 -9.39 -12.38
CA VAL A 240 2.63 -8.18 -12.45
C VAL A 240 2.28 -7.33 -13.67
N ALA A 241 2.00 -7.95 -14.83
CA ALA A 241 1.56 -7.23 -16.01
C ALA A 241 0.23 -6.51 -15.76
N PHE A 242 -0.72 -7.15 -15.07
CA PHE A 242 -1.95 -6.49 -14.63
C PHE A 242 -1.68 -5.32 -13.67
N LEU A 243 -0.85 -5.49 -12.63
CA LEU A 243 -0.56 -4.43 -11.67
C LEU A 243 0.08 -3.19 -12.31
N ARG A 244 0.84 -3.37 -13.40
CA ARG A 244 1.39 -2.25 -14.19
C ARG A 244 0.31 -1.43 -14.91
N THR A 245 -0.87 -1.99 -15.14
CA THR A 245 -2.00 -1.25 -15.73
C THR A 245 -2.64 -0.25 -14.76
N LEU A 246 -2.28 -0.31 -13.47
CA LEU A 246 -2.77 0.56 -12.39
C LEU A 246 -1.96 1.86 -12.23
N THR A 247 -1.00 2.11 -13.12
CA THR A 247 -0.21 3.33 -13.14
C THR A 247 -0.94 4.43 -13.90
N ASP A 248 -1.12 5.59 -13.26
CA ASP A 248 -1.72 6.78 -13.84
C ASP A 248 -0.89 7.37 -15.00
N GLY A 249 -1.53 8.19 -15.85
CA GLY A 249 -0.89 8.81 -17.02
C GLY A 249 -0.98 7.98 -18.30
N TYR A 250 -1.98 7.11 -18.44
CA TYR A 250 -2.17 6.31 -19.66
C TYR A 250 -2.64 7.17 -20.84
N GLY A 251 -1.75 7.40 -21.81
CA GLY A 251 -2.04 8.19 -23.01
C GLY A 251 -2.73 7.44 -24.17
N GLY A 252 -2.99 6.14 -24.03
CA GLY A 252 -3.47 5.28 -25.14
C GLY A 252 -5.00 5.23 -25.33
N VAL A 253 -5.73 6.21 -24.81
CA VAL A 253 -7.20 6.24 -24.91
C VAL A 253 -7.62 6.43 -26.38
N LYS A 254 -8.44 5.52 -26.91
CA LYS A 254 -9.08 5.72 -28.22
C LYS A 254 -10.08 6.88 -28.08
N SER A 255 -9.78 8.02 -28.70
CA SER A 255 -10.67 9.18 -28.71
C SER A 255 -11.90 8.90 -29.57
N ASP A 256 -12.98 8.39 -28.97
CA ASP A 256 -14.31 8.33 -29.59
C ASP A 256 -15.15 9.60 -29.30
N ILE A 257 -14.54 10.69 -28.84
CA ILE A 257 -15.19 11.99 -28.79
C ILE A 257 -15.26 12.53 -30.21
N ARG A 258 -16.30 12.10 -30.95
CA ARG A 258 -16.88 12.93 -32.00
C ARG A 258 -17.30 14.23 -31.33
N THR A 259 -16.61 15.30 -31.65
CA THR A 259 -17.00 16.68 -31.42
C THR A 259 -18.43 16.87 -31.92
N ARG A 260 -19.42 16.74 -31.01
CA ARG A 260 -20.73 17.37 -31.21
C ARG A 260 -20.52 18.85 -30.98
N THR A 261 -20.19 19.56 -32.06
CA THR A 261 -20.45 20.99 -32.17
C THR A 261 -21.91 21.23 -31.74
N ARG A 262 -22.10 22.01 -30.69
CA ARG A 262 -23.43 22.50 -30.32
C ARG A 262 -23.89 23.51 -31.38
N PRO A 263 -25.18 23.50 -31.76
CA PRO A 263 -25.76 24.50 -32.66
C PRO A 263 -25.77 25.90 -32.02
#